data_AF-A0A959VCR5-F1
#
_entry.id   AF-A0A959VCR5-F1
#
_cell.length_a   1.000
_cell.length_b   1.000
_cell.length_c   1.000
_cell.angle_alpha   90.00
_cell.angle_beta   90.00
_cell.angle_gamma   90.00
#
_symmetry.space_group_name_H-M   'P 1'
#
loop_
_entity.id
_entity.type
_entity.pdbx_description
1 polymer ?
#
loop_
_entity_poly.entity_id
_entity_poly.type
_entity_poly.pdbx_seq_one_letter_code
_entity_poly.pdbx_strand_id
1 'polypeptide(L)'
;MRYAMAVDTKKCVGCSDCVVACQTENNVPIGFCRDWITETVDGSYPNVEIELRSERCNHCENAPCVRCCPTGASHIVDGGVVLVTHDECIGCGACIQSCPYDARYSHPDGYVDKCTFCMHRVEKGQLPACVAVCPTKCLYFGDLDDPNSDVSNALRNRKYKVLADEAGTNPQIYYLI
;
A
#
# COMPACT_ATOMS: atom_id res chain seq x y z
N MET A 1 4.79 1.33 -17.86
CA MET A 1 4.03 0.64 -16.80
C MET A 1 4.36 1.33 -15.50
N ARG A 2 3.34 1.80 -14.79
CA ARG A 2 3.41 2.41 -13.47
C ARG A 2 2.25 1.88 -12.63
N TYR A 3 2.54 0.95 -11.73
CA TYR A 3 1.50 0.34 -10.91
C TYR A 3 1.05 1.28 -9.81
N ALA A 4 -0.27 1.37 -9.63
CA ALA A 4 -0.87 2.12 -8.55
C ALA A 4 -2.11 1.41 -8.01
N MET A 5 -2.56 1.88 -6.85
CA MET A 5 -3.81 1.46 -6.26
C MET A 5 -4.65 2.67 -5.88
N ALA A 6 -5.96 2.58 -6.07
CA ALA A 6 -6.93 3.52 -5.51
C ALA A 6 -7.82 2.81 -4.49
N VAL A 7 -8.09 3.47 -3.36
CA VAL A 7 -8.94 3.00 -2.26
C VAL A 7 -10.16 3.92 -2.18
N ASP A 8 -11.35 3.40 -2.48
CA ASP A 8 -12.61 4.13 -2.38
C ASP A 8 -13.08 4.18 -0.92
N THR A 9 -12.83 5.30 -0.24
CA THR A 9 -13.17 5.43 1.18
C THR A 9 -14.69 5.52 1.38
N LYS A 10 -15.44 5.89 0.34
CA LYS A 10 -16.92 5.90 0.36
C LYS A 10 -17.55 4.52 0.22
N LYS A 11 -16.79 3.50 -0.19
CA LYS A 11 -17.25 2.10 -0.30
C LYS A 11 -16.64 1.17 0.76
N CYS A 12 -15.57 1.58 1.42
CA CYS A 12 -14.91 0.78 2.43
C CYS A 12 -15.81 0.68 3.68
N VAL A 13 -15.99 -0.53 4.19
CA VAL A 13 -16.76 -0.79 5.42
C VAL A 13 -15.88 -1.30 6.57
N GLY A 14 -14.56 -1.27 6.40
CA GLY A 14 -13.61 -1.66 7.46
C GLY A 14 -13.63 -3.14 7.85
N CYS A 15 -14.12 -4.05 7.00
CA CYS A 15 -14.26 -5.48 7.33
C CYS A 15 -12.94 -6.22 7.58
N SER A 16 -11.79 -5.65 7.21
CA SER A 16 -10.45 -6.23 7.37
C SER A 16 -10.17 -7.51 6.57
N ASP A 17 -11.03 -7.89 5.62
CA ASP A 17 -10.78 -9.04 4.72
C ASP A 17 -9.48 -8.88 3.93
N CYS A 18 -9.16 -7.65 3.50
CA CYS A 18 -7.91 -7.34 2.82
C CYS A 18 -6.67 -7.65 3.66
N VAL A 19 -6.73 -7.38 4.97
CA VAL A 19 -5.65 -7.65 5.93
C VAL A 19 -5.42 -9.15 6.07
N VAL A 20 -6.48 -9.91 6.32
CA VAL A 20 -6.41 -11.38 6.50
C VAL A 20 -5.95 -12.06 5.21
N ALA A 21 -6.45 -11.61 4.05
CA ALA A 21 -6.01 -12.13 2.76
C ALA A 21 -4.54 -11.82 2.48
N CYS A 22 -4.07 -10.61 2.82
CA CYS A 22 -2.66 -10.27 2.67
C CYS A 22 -1.77 -11.15 3.55
N GLN A 23 -2.16 -11.34 4.82
CA GLN A 23 -1.43 -12.20 5.75
C GLN A 23 -1.33 -13.64 5.25
N THR A 24 -2.46 -14.19 4.79
CA THR A 24 -2.54 -15.57 4.31
C THR A 24 -1.76 -15.77 3.02
N GLU A 25 -1.94 -14.86 2.04
CA GLU A 25 -1.26 -14.95 0.74
C GLU A 25 0.27 -14.86 0.87
N ASN A 26 0.74 -13.98 1.75
CA ASN A 26 2.15 -13.65 1.86
C ASN A 26 2.85 -14.36 3.03
N ASN A 27 2.16 -15.29 3.72
CA ASN A 27 2.65 -15.97 4.91
C ASN A 27 3.21 -14.99 5.96
N VAL A 28 2.52 -13.87 6.18
CA VAL A 28 2.95 -12.85 7.13
C VAL A 28 2.92 -13.47 8.54
N PRO A 29 3.99 -13.32 9.35
CA PRO A 29 4.02 -13.88 10.69
C PRO A 29 2.92 -13.33 11.59
N ILE A 30 2.48 -14.14 12.55
CA ILE A 30 1.46 -13.75 13.54
C ILE A 30 1.93 -12.49 14.29
N GLY A 31 1.03 -11.52 14.44
CA GLY A 31 1.31 -10.24 15.08
C GLY A 31 1.81 -9.15 14.13
N PHE A 32 2.01 -9.47 12.84
CA PHE A 32 2.40 -8.51 11.82
C PHE A 32 1.35 -8.38 10.72
N CYS A 33 1.37 -7.27 10.00
CA CYS A 33 0.52 -7.01 8.85
C CYS A 33 1.26 -6.19 7.80
N ARG A 34 0.85 -6.31 6.54
CA ARG A 34 1.37 -5.49 5.42
C ARG A 34 0.38 -4.42 4.97
N ASP A 35 -0.85 -4.49 5.45
CA ASP A 35 -1.91 -3.49 5.36
C ASP A 35 -2.80 -3.56 6.61
N TRP A 36 -3.51 -2.47 6.91
CA TRP A 36 -4.42 -2.34 8.05
C TRP A 36 -5.61 -1.46 7.70
N ILE A 37 -6.62 -1.42 8.58
CA ILE A 37 -7.77 -0.50 8.47
C ILE A 37 -7.56 0.64 9.47
N THR A 38 -7.72 1.86 8.97
CA THR A 38 -7.72 3.09 9.76
C THR A 38 -9.12 3.69 9.74
N GLU A 39 -9.59 4.06 10.93
CA GLU A 39 -10.83 4.81 11.13
C GLU A 39 -10.49 6.22 11.59
N THR A 40 -10.98 7.23 10.88
CA THR A 40 -10.89 8.63 11.30
C THR A 40 -12.28 9.21 11.45
N VAL A 41 -12.52 9.91 12.56
CA VAL A 41 -13.80 10.56 12.87
C VAL A 41 -13.56 12.07 12.86
N ASP A 42 -14.33 12.78 12.04
CA ASP A 42 -14.25 14.22 11.89
C ASP A 42 -15.58 14.89 12.23
N GLY A 43 -15.50 16.11 12.78
CA GLY A 43 -16.66 16.92 13.11
C GLY A 43 -17.22 16.69 14.52
N SER A 44 -18.43 17.19 14.74
CA SER A 44 -19.12 17.17 16.03
C SER A 44 -20.62 17.13 15.83
N TYR A 45 -21.37 16.57 16.77
CA TYR A 45 -22.83 16.48 16.69
C TYR A 45 -23.47 17.84 16.31
N PRO A 46 -24.39 17.88 15.32
CA PRO A 46 -24.98 16.75 14.58
C PRO A 46 -24.22 16.33 13.30
N ASN A 47 -23.13 17.00 12.94
CA ASN A 47 -22.39 16.77 11.69
C ASN A 47 -21.09 16.01 11.99
N VAL A 48 -21.21 14.67 12.09
CA VAL A 48 -20.07 13.77 12.30
C VAL A 48 -19.91 12.91 11.05
N GLU A 49 -18.67 12.79 10.57
CA GLU A 49 -18.30 11.90 9.47
C GLU A 49 -17.27 10.88 9.94
N ILE A 50 -17.37 9.67 9.39
CA ILE A 50 -16.41 8.59 9.60
C ILE A 50 -15.81 8.24 8.25
N GLU A 51 -14.48 8.20 8.19
CA GLU A 51 -13.75 7.66 7.05
C GLU A 51 -13.08 6.35 7.46
N LEU A 52 -13.45 5.27 6.78
CA LEU A 52 -12.80 3.97 6.88
C LEU A 52 -11.91 3.80 5.64
N ARG A 53 -10.62 3.54 5.85
CA ARG A 53 -9.69 3.34 4.74
C ARG A 53 -8.68 2.26 5.07
N SER A 54 -8.24 1.55 4.05
CA SER A 54 -7.13 0.61 4.18
C SER A 54 -5.81 1.31 3.86
N GLU A 55 -4.86 1.23 4.79
CA GLU A 55 -3.52 1.82 4.68
C GLU A 55 -2.48 0.71 4.52
N ARG A 56 -1.41 1.01 3.77
CA ARG A 56 -0.34 0.08 3.41
C ARG A 56 0.87 0.83 2.86
N CYS A 57 1.88 0.10 2.37
CA CYS A 57 2.99 0.73 1.65
C CYS A 57 2.49 1.52 0.44
N ASN A 58 2.94 2.78 0.35
CA ASN A 58 2.52 3.68 -0.72
C ASN A 58 3.25 3.52 -2.05
N HIS A 59 4.22 2.58 -2.13
CA HIS A 59 5.06 2.35 -3.32
C HIS A 59 5.54 3.66 -3.96
N CYS A 60 6.04 4.56 -3.11
CA CYS A 60 6.40 5.93 -3.43
C CYS A 60 7.42 6.01 -4.57
N GLU A 61 7.23 6.94 -5.50
CA GLU A 61 8.22 7.20 -6.56
C GLU A 61 9.50 7.81 -5.95
N ASN A 62 9.36 8.78 -5.04
CA ASN A 62 10.47 9.37 -4.30
C ASN A 62 10.64 8.69 -2.91
N ALA A 63 10.91 7.39 -2.90
CA ALA A 63 10.93 6.57 -1.69
C ALA A 63 12.12 6.90 -0.75
N PRO A 64 11.89 7.53 0.44
CA PRO A 64 12.96 7.77 1.41
C PRO A 64 13.57 6.46 1.94
N CYS A 65 12.73 5.43 2.07
CA CYS A 65 13.10 4.09 2.50
C CYS A 65 14.00 3.30 1.53
N VAL A 66 14.15 3.77 0.29
CA VAL A 66 15.15 3.26 -0.67
C VAL A 66 16.45 4.04 -0.51
N ARG A 67 16.37 5.39 -0.53
CA ARG A 67 17.53 6.29 -0.41
C ARG A 67 18.34 6.08 0.87
N CYS A 68 17.71 5.69 1.98
CA CYS A 68 18.39 5.47 3.24
C CYS A 68 18.98 4.06 3.42
N CYS A 69 18.76 3.13 2.47
CA CYS A 69 19.18 1.74 2.64
C CYS A 69 20.70 1.60 2.38
N PRO A 70 21.50 1.17 3.37
CA PRO A 70 22.96 1.13 3.22
C PRO A 70 23.45 -0.04 2.34
N THR A 71 22.66 -1.11 2.22
CA THR A 71 23.06 -2.32 1.47
C THR A 71 22.50 -2.37 0.06
N GLY A 72 21.55 -1.50 -0.30
CA GLY A 72 20.81 -1.58 -1.55
C GLY A 72 19.62 -2.56 -1.52
N ALA A 73 19.42 -3.29 -0.42
CA ALA A 73 18.33 -4.26 -0.29
C ALA A 73 16.95 -3.66 -0.60
N SER A 74 16.68 -2.44 -0.14
CA SER A 74 15.45 -1.70 -0.46
C SER A 74 15.65 -0.97 -1.79
N HIS A 75 14.87 -1.32 -2.80
CA HIS A 75 15.04 -0.83 -4.17
C HIS A 75 13.68 -0.64 -4.88
N ILE A 76 13.68 0.07 -6.01
CA ILE A 76 12.51 0.23 -6.88
C ILE A 76 12.73 -0.65 -8.11
N VAL A 77 11.74 -1.48 -8.45
CA VAL A 77 11.75 -2.30 -9.67
C VAL A 77 10.85 -1.70 -10.75
N ASP A 78 10.88 -2.32 -11.93
CA ASP A 78 9.99 -1.97 -13.05
C ASP A 78 8.53 -1.89 -12.61
N GLY A 79 7.80 -0.93 -13.15
CA GLY A 79 6.45 -0.62 -12.69
C GLY A 79 6.37 0.32 -11.48
N GLY A 80 7.51 0.81 -10.97
CA GLY A 80 7.56 1.76 -9.84
C GLY A 80 7.33 1.09 -8.47
N VAL A 81 7.51 -0.23 -8.39
CA VAL A 81 7.22 -1.00 -7.18
C VAL A 81 8.44 -0.99 -6.27
N VAL A 82 8.32 -0.39 -5.10
CA VAL A 82 9.34 -0.52 -4.05
C VAL A 82 9.33 -1.97 -3.52
N LEU A 83 10.48 -2.63 -3.43
CA LEU A 83 10.69 -4.00 -2.91
C LEU A 83 11.88 -4.06 -1.93
N VAL A 84 12.06 -5.22 -1.29
CA VAL A 84 13.22 -5.51 -0.43
C VAL A 84 13.78 -6.88 -0.85
N THR A 85 15.06 -6.96 -1.22
CA THR A 85 15.79 -8.23 -1.34
C THR A 85 16.16 -8.70 0.08
N HIS A 86 15.54 -9.78 0.54
CA HIS A 86 15.66 -10.20 1.95
C HIS A 86 17.07 -10.67 2.31
N ASP A 87 17.78 -11.30 1.38
CA ASP A 87 19.15 -11.80 1.51
C ASP A 87 20.21 -10.70 1.62
N GLU A 88 19.97 -9.54 1.01
CA GLU A 88 20.83 -8.36 1.12
C GLU A 88 20.47 -7.48 2.35
N CYS A 89 19.37 -7.78 3.03
CA CYS A 89 18.86 -6.98 4.13
C CYS A 89 19.54 -7.36 5.45
N ILE A 90 20.27 -6.41 6.03
CA ILE A 90 20.95 -6.59 7.33
C ILE A 90 20.09 -6.22 8.56
N GLY A 91 18.78 -6.01 8.39
CA GLY A 91 17.87 -5.74 9.51
C GLY A 91 18.06 -4.41 10.26
N CYS A 92 18.82 -3.46 9.70
CA CYS A 92 19.22 -2.24 10.42
C CYS A 92 18.08 -1.26 10.79
N GLY A 93 16.88 -1.41 10.21
CA GLY A 93 15.71 -0.58 10.55
C GLY A 93 15.71 0.86 10.00
N ALA A 94 16.75 1.31 9.29
CA ALA A 94 16.80 2.66 8.72
C ALA A 94 15.60 2.96 7.81
N CYS A 95 15.21 1.99 6.98
CA CYS A 95 14.06 2.11 6.08
C CYS A 95 12.72 2.17 6.82
N ILE A 96 12.60 1.58 8.01
CA ILE A 96 11.42 1.69 8.87
C ILE A 96 11.29 3.13 9.37
N GLN A 97 12.35 3.66 9.99
CA GLN A 97 12.36 5.03 10.54
C GLN A 97 12.14 6.12 9.48
N SER A 98 12.61 5.88 8.25
CA SER A 98 12.44 6.83 7.14
C SER A 98 11.04 6.83 6.51
N CYS A 99 10.21 5.82 6.79
CA CYS A 99 8.92 5.66 6.13
C CYS A 99 7.85 6.52 6.84
N PRO A 100 7.24 7.51 6.17
CA PRO A 100 6.26 8.40 6.83
C PRO A 100 4.87 7.76 7.01
N TYR A 101 4.76 6.44 6.82
CA TYR A 101 3.49 5.71 6.77
C TYR A 101 3.46 4.49 7.70
N ASP A 102 4.53 4.24 8.47
CA ASP A 102 4.70 3.04 9.30
C ASP A 102 4.48 1.71 8.54
N ALA A 103 4.69 1.72 7.23
CA ALA A 103 4.35 0.61 6.34
C ALA A 103 5.42 -0.49 6.24
N ARG A 104 6.38 -0.53 7.16
CA ARG A 104 7.52 -1.46 7.19
C ARG A 104 7.71 -1.99 8.60
N TYR A 105 8.02 -3.27 8.75
CA TYR A 105 8.31 -3.89 10.05
C TYR A 105 9.53 -4.80 9.99
N SER A 106 10.15 -5.06 11.14
CA SER A 106 11.23 -6.03 11.27
C SER A 106 10.65 -7.44 11.32
N HIS A 107 10.92 -8.24 10.29
CA HIS A 107 10.51 -9.63 10.24
C HIS A 107 11.27 -10.46 11.30
N PRO A 108 10.65 -11.47 11.93
CA PRO A 108 11.32 -12.35 12.90
C PRO A 108 12.60 -13.02 12.40
N ASP A 109 12.70 -13.24 11.08
CA ASP A 109 13.87 -13.84 10.44
C ASP A 109 15.03 -12.84 10.20
N GLY A 110 14.90 -11.59 10.65
CA GLY A 110 16.00 -10.62 10.69
C GLY A 110 16.07 -9.64 9.51
N TYR A 111 15.20 -9.76 8.51
CA TYR A 111 15.06 -8.77 7.41
C TYR A 111 13.89 -7.81 7.66
N VAL A 112 13.79 -6.74 6.88
CA VAL A 112 12.62 -5.83 6.92
C VAL A 112 11.61 -6.22 5.85
N ASP A 113 10.33 -6.21 6.22
CA ASP A 113 9.22 -6.59 5.34
C ASP A 113 8.16 -5.48 5.23
N LYS A 114 7.34 -5.54 4.17
CA LYS A 114 6.28 -4.59 3.83
C LYS A 114 5.37 -5.12 2.70
N CYS A 115 4.30 -4.39 2.38
CA CYS A 115 3.51 -4.67 1.18
C CYS A 115 4.38 -4.66 -0.09
N THR A 116 4.07 -5.56 -1.01
CA THR A 116 4.80 -5.81 -2.27
C THR A 116 3.91 -5.65 -3.50
N PHE A 117 2.71 -5.08 -3.36
CA PHE A 117 1.63 -5.17 -4.36
C PHE A 117 1.32 -6.60 -4.83
N CYS A 118 1.72 -7.62 -4.07
CA CYS A 118 1.63 -9.02 -4.48
C CYS A 118 2.20 -9.22 -5.90
N MET A 119 3.38 -8.67 -6.21
CA MET A 119 3.96 -8.80 -7.56
C MET A 119 4.06 -10.26 -8.04
N HIS A 120 4.24 -11.21 -7.11
CA HIS A 120 4.22 -12.65 -7.41
C HIS A 120 2.89 -13.17 -7.99
N ARG A 121 1.78 -12.45 -7.79
CA ARG A 121 0.46 -12.66 -8.41
C ARG A 121 0.31 -11.83 -9.69
N VAL A 122 0.69 -10.55 -9.63
CA VAL A 122 0.55 -9.60 -10.75
C VAL A 122 1.31 -10.06 -11.99
N GLU A 123 2.53 -10.57 -11.81
CA GLU A 123 3.35 -11.16 -12.89
C GLU A 123 2.70 -12.36 -13.57
N LYS A 124 1.74 -13.03 -12.90
CA LYS A 124 0.96 -14.15 -13.43
C LYS A 124 -0.40 -13.71 -13.99
N GLY A 125 -0.62 -12.41 -14.13
CA GLY A 125 -1.88 -11.84 -14.62
C GLY A 125 -3.02 -11.88 -13.59
N GLN A 126 -2.71 -12.04 -12.30
CA GLN A 126 -3.69 -12.08 -11.22
C GLN A 126 -3.74 -10.76 -10.46
N LEU A 127 -4.89 -10.44 -9.86
CA LEU A 127 -5.01 -9.29 -8.96
C LEU A 127 -4.29 -9.55 -7.63
N PRO A 128 -3.80 -8.49 -6.95
CA PRO A 128 -3.32 -8.60 -5.58
C PRO A 128 -4.38 -9.22 -4.66
N ALA A 129 -3.96 -9.97 -3.64
CA ALA A 129 -4.89 -10.71 -2.79
C ALA A 129 -5.92 -9.80 -2.08
N CYS A 130 -5.49 -8.64 -1.58
CA CYS A 130 -6.37 -7.67 -0.95
C CYS A 130 -7.44 -7.13 -1.92
N VAL A 131 -7.09 -6.93 -3.19
CA VAL A 131 -8.02 -6.49 -4.25
C VAL A 131 -9.00 -7.60 -4.59
N ALA A 132 -8.52 -8.83 -4.74
CA ALA A 132 -9.33 -9.98 -5.13
C ALA A 132 -10.40 -10.35 -4.10
N VAL A 133 -10.12 -10.18 -2.81
CA VAL A 133 -11.05 -10.56 -1.72
C VAL A 133 -12.08 -9.50 -1.38
N CYS A 134 -11.85 -8.23 -1.76
CA CYS A 134 -12.62 -7.10 -1.25
C CYS A 134 -14.12 -7.22 -1.61
N PRO A 135 -15.03 -7.40 -0.63
CA PRO A 135 -16.45 -7.64 -0.92
C PRO A 135 -17.14 -6.41 -1.51
N THR A 136 -16.71 -5.20 -1.12
CA THR A 136 -17.29 -3.93 -1.63
C THR A 136 -16.61 -3.44 -2.91
N LYS A 137 -15.56 -4.12 -3.38
CA LYS A 137 -14.74 -3.74 -4.53
C LYS A 137 -14.27 -2.28 -4.44
N CYS A 138 -13.80 -1.88 -3.25
CA CYS A 138 -13.31 -0.53 -3.00
C CYS A 138 -11.82 -0.36 -3.35
N LEU A 139 -11.09 -1.44 -3.63
CA LEU A 139 -9.69 -1.40 -4.01
C LEU A 139 -9.58 -1.57 -5.53
N TYR A 140 -9.06 -0.57 -6.22
CA TYR A 140 -8.75 -0.62 -7.66
C TYR A 140 -7.24 -0.70 -7.83
N PHE A 141 -6.74 -1.60 -8.65
CA PHE A 141 -5.31 -1.78 -8.89
C PHE A 141 -5.06 -1.89 -10.39
N GLY A 142 -3.95 -1.36 -10.86
CA GLY A 142 -3.58 -1.48 -12.28
C GLY A 142 -2.42 -0.57 -12.67
N ASP A 143 -2.20 -0.49 -13.99
CA ASP A 143 -1.19 0.37 -14.60
C ASP A 143 -1.78 1.76 -14.89
N LEU A 144 -1.15 2.81 -14.37
CA LEU A 144 -1.51 4.21 -14.63
C LEU A 144 -1.20 4.66 -16.06
N ASP A 145 -0.32 3.96 -16.79
CA ASP A 145 -0.04 4.25 -18.19
C ASP A 145 -1.09 3.63 -19.13
N ASP A 146 -1.88 2.67 -18.64
CA ASP A 146 -3.05 2.14 -19.35
C ASP A 146 -4.29 2.97 -18.99
N PRO A 147 -4.86 3.76 -19.93
CA PRO A 147 -6.05 4.57 -19.67
C PRO A 147 -7.31 3.74 -19.41
N ASN A 148 -7.30 2.44 -19.72
CA ASN A 148 -8.43 1.54 -19.51
C ASN A 148 -8.33 0.75 -18.20
N SER A 149 -7.23 0.87 -17.45
CA SER A 149 -7.09 0.19 -16.16
C SER A 149 -8.10 0.71 -15.15
N ASP A 150 -8.51 -0.15 -14.21
CA ASP A 150 -9.50 0.20 -13.18
C ASP A 150 -9.07 1.43 -12.37
N VAL A 151 -7.78 1.49 -12.01
CA VAL A 151 -7.21 2.61 -11.26
C VAL A 151 -7.19 3.90 -12.10
N SER A 152 -6.78 3.85 -13.37
CA SER A 152 -6.78 5.02 -14.26
C SER A 152 -8.19 5.59 -14.46
N ASN A 153 -9.17 4.71 -14.66
CA ASN A 153 -10.57 5.10 -14.79
C ASN A 153 -11.13 5.69 -13.49
N ALA A 154 -10.78 5.14 -12.33
CA ALA A 154 -11.19 5.69 -11.04
C ALA A 154 -10.63 7.10 -10.82
N LEU A 155 -9.33 7.30 -11.05
CA LEU A 155 -8.65 8.58 -10.85
C LEU A 155 -9.09 9.66 -11.84
N ARG A 156 -9.49 9.29 -13.06
CA ARG A 156 -10.03 10.24 -14.05
C ARG A 156 -11.37 10.83 -13.62
N ASN A 157 -12.20 10.05 -12.91
CA ASN A 157 -13.60 10.37 -12.68
C ASN A 157 -13.94 10.73 -11.22
N ARG A 158 -13.00 10.59 -10.29
CA ARG A 158 -13.22 10.81 -8.85
C ARG A 158 -12.18 11.77 -8.29
N LYS A 159 -12.59 12.57 -7.31
CA LYS A 159 -11.65 13.32 -6.47
C LYS A 159 -10.91 12.33 -5.58
N TYR A 160 -9.64 12.62 -5.31
CA TYR A 160 -8.81 11.80 -4.46
C TYR A 160 -7.86 12.66 -3.63
N LYS A 161 -7.34 12.06 -2.56
CA LYS A 161 -6.23 12.57 -1.76
C LYS A 161 -5.12 11.51 -1.67
N VAL A 162 -3.94 11.92 -1.25
CA VAL A 162 -2.84 11.03 -0.87
C VAL A 162 -2.49 11.26 0.61
N LEU A 163 -1.75 10.34 1.22
CA LEU A 163 -1.30 10.49 2.61
C LEU A 163 0.07 11.15 2.67
N ALA A 164 0.26 12.03 3.67
CA ALA A 164 1.49 12.76 3.95
C ALA A 164 2.09 13.41 2.68
N ASP A 165 1.28 14.17 1.94
CA ASP A 165 1.70 14.84 0.70
C ASP A 165 2.88 15.79 0.95
N GLU A 166 2.88 16.43 2.12
CA GLU A 166 3.95 17.30 2.62
C GLU A 166 5.33 16.61 2.72
N ALA A 167 5.38 15.28 2.78
CA ALA A 167 6.63 14.52 2.81
C ALA A 167 7.30 14.42 1.42
N GLY A 168 6.62 14.83 0.34
CA GLY A 168 7.20 14.90 -1.01
C GLY A 168 7.62 13.53 -1.59
N THR A 169 6.92 12.46 -1.20
CA THR A 169 7.24 11.08 -1.57
C THR A 169 6.64 10.64 -2.91
N ASN A 170 5.68 11.40 -3.45
CA ASN A 170 4.86 11.03 -4.61
C ASN A 170 4.23 9.61 -4.49
N PRO A 171 3.25 9.42 -3.59
CA PRO A 171 2.58 8.14 -3.36
C PRO A 171 1.89 7.59 -4.62
N GLN A 172 1.89 6.26 -4.75
CA GLN A 172 1.14 5.51 -5.77
C GLN A 172 -0.10 4.82 -5.17
N ILE A 173 -0.54 5.29 -4.00
CA ILE A 173 -1.82 4.93 -3.39
C ILE A 173 -2.67 6.19 -3.28
N TYR A 174 -3.86 6.14 -3.83
CA TYR A 174 -4.80 7.25 -3.88
C TYR A 174 -6.07 6.89 -3.12
N TYR A 175 -6.58 7.82 -2.32
CA TYR A 175 -7.80 7.63 -1.54
C TYR A 175 -8.91 8.43 -2.19
N LEU A 176 -9.88 7.75 -2.80
CA LEU A 176 -11.01 8.39 -3.47
C LEU A 176 -12.00 8.86 -2.40
N ILE A 177 -12.40 10.13 -2.52
CA ILE A 177 -13.33 10.81 -1.60
C ILE A 177 -14.66 11.14 -2.26
#